data_AF-A0A1E7ILG7-F1
#
_entry.id   AF-A0A1E7ILG7-F1
#
_cell.length_a   1.000
_cell.length_b   1.000
_cell.length_c   1.000
_cell.angle_alpha   90.00
_cell.angle_beta   90.00
_cell.angle_gamma   90.00
#
_symmetry.space_group_name_H-M   'P 1'
#
loop_
_entity.id
_entity.type
_entity.pdbx_description
1 polymer ?
#
loop_
_entity_poly.entity_id
_entity_poly.type
_entity_poly.pdbx_seq_one_letter_code
_entity_poly.pdbx_strand_id
1 'polypeptide(L)'
;MLIDWFTVAAQTVNFLLLIWLLKRFLYGPILQAMERREARIEGRLQEARLEHEVAREEAAEYQRLNREMEERRTDSLRQVAEEAGQHRQQLIDQGRAEASALAEAWKAAVCRDRQLFMSDLKKRIGSEVLQIARKSLNDLTGCDLATLLAERFVARFATLDQEQQSSCRTAAETSGVLVRSAVTLEDPIRSRLEAGLQPLVGPDAEISYCIADDMSLGIELILGGLKLSWGVDSYFAELERQIDLQLEEVDGTGEGGGRSL
;
A
#
# COMPACT_ATOMS: atom_id res chain seq x y z
N MET A 1 -37.94 -138.09 21.26
CA MET A 1 -37.62 -136.67 21.53
C MET A 1 -38.90 -135.88 21.40
N LEU A 2 -39.50 -135.50 22.53
CA LEU A 2 -40.68 -134.63 22.55
C LEU A 2 -40.16 -133.21 22.73
N ILE A 3 -40.28 -132.41 21.67
CA ILE A 3 -40.08 -130.97 21.78
C ILE A 3 -41.31 -130.46 22.53
N ASP A 4 -41.12 -130.03 23.78
CA ASP A 4 -42.15 -129.29 24.52
C ASP A 4 -42.40 -127.96 23.81
N TRP A 5 -43.40 -127.95 22.91
CA TRP A 5 -43.84 -126.78 22.15
C TRP A 5 -44.19 -125.60 23.06
N PHE A 6 -44.61 -125.89 24.28
CA PHE A 6 -44.82 -124.90 25.34
C PHE A 6 -43.52 -124.19 25.75
N THR A 7 -42.41 -124.92 25.92
CA THR A 7 -41.11 -124.37 26.27
C THR A 7 -40.56 -123.51 25.13
N VAL A 8 -40.76 -123.93 23.88
CA VAL A 8 -40.37 -123.13 22.69
C VAL A 8 -41.17 -121.83 22.64
N ALA A 9 -42.49 -121.88 22.82
CA ALA A 9 -43.33 -120.68 22.84
C ALA A 9 -42.97 -119.74 23.99
N ALA A 10 -42.73 -120.26 25.20
CA ALA A 10 -42.31 -119.47 26.36
C ALA A 10 -40.93 -118.82 26.14
N GLN A 11 -39.98 -119.53 25.52
CA GLN A 11 -38.65 -119.00 25.18
C GLN A 11 -38.71 -117.94 24.08
N THR A 12 -39.60 -118.10 23.08
CA THR A 12 -39.87 -117.07 22.06
C THR A 12 -40.46 -115.81 22.69
N VAL A 13 -41.42 -115.95 23.60
CA VAL A 13 -41.99 -114.80 24.32
C VAL A 13 -40.92 -114.11 25.16
N ASN A 14 -40.07 -114.86 25.88
CA ASN A 14 -38.97 -114.29 26.66
C ASN A 14 -37.95 -113.54 25.77
N PHE A 15 -37.60 -114.11 24.62
CA PHE A 15 -36.69 -113.47 23.66
C PHE A 15 -37.30 -112.20 23.04
N LEU A 16 -38.59 -112.23 22.68
CA LEU A 16 -39.30 -111.04 22.19
C LEU A 16 -39.40 -109.95 23.25
N LEU A 17 -39.66 -110.33 24.50
CA LEU A 17 -39.69 -109.40 25.63
C LEU A 17 -38.32 -108.77 25.87
N LEU A 18 -37.24 -109.56 25.76
CA LEU A 18 -35.87 -109.07 25.81
C LEU A 18 -35.56 -108.10 24.67
N ILE A 19 -35.89 -108.44 23.41
CA ILE A 19 -35.70 -107.55 22.26
C ILE A 19 -36.48 -106.25 22.45
N TRP A 20 -37.72 -106.32 22.92
CA TRP A 20 -38.53 -105.15 23.18
C TRP A 20 -37.89 -104.26 24.26
N LEU A 21 -37.39 -104.85 25.34
CA LEU A 21 -36.68 -104.14 26.41
C LEU A 21 -35.39 -103.50 25.87
N LEU A 22 -34.59 -104.21 25.07
CA LEU A 22 -33.35 -103.72 24.47
C LEU A 22 -33.59 -102.59 23.47
N LYS A 23 -34.64 -102.70 22.66
CA LYS A 23 -35.07 -101.66 21.73
C LYS A 23 -35.47 -100.38 22.46
N ARG A 24 -36.20 -100.53 23.58
CA ARG A 24 -36.72 -99.41 24.38
C ARG A 24 -35.64 -98.76 25.27
N PHE A 25 -34.81 -99.56 25.94
CA PHE A 25 -33.84 -99.08 26.93
C PHE A 25 -32.44 -98.79 26.37
N LEU A 26 -31.99 -99.48 25.32
CA LEU A 26 -30.61 -99.38 24.85
C LEU A 26 -30.51 -98.66 23.49
N TYR A 27 -31.22 -99.16 22.47
CA TYR A 27 -31.11 -98.60 21.12
C TYR A 27 -31.64 -97.17 21.00
N GLY A 28 -32.81 -96.89 21.57
CA GLY A 28 -33.42 -95.55 21.54
C GLY A 28 -32.52 -94.47 22.18
N PRO A 29 -32.10 -94.63 23.44
CA PRO A 29 -31.23 -93.66 24.10
C PRO A 29 -29.85 -93.49 23.45
N ILE A 30 -29.26 -94.56 22.90
CA ILE A 30 -27.95 -94.49 22.22
C ILE A 30 -28.07 -93.73 20.90
N LEU A 31 -29.10 -94.01 20.09
CA LEU A 31 -29.31 -93.31 18.82
C LEU A 31 -29.60 -91.82 19.05
N GLN A 32 -30.43 -91.49 20.03
CA GLN A 32 -30.67 -90.09 20.44
C GLN A 32 -29.41 -89.40 20.94
N ALA A 33 -28.51 -90.11 21.63
CA ALA A 33 -27.23 -89.54 22.07
C ALA A 33 -26.27 -89.29 20.90
N MET A 34 -26.28 -90.14 19.87
CA MET A 34 -25.51 -89.94 18.63
C MET A 34 -26.07 -88.75 17.83
N GLU A 35 -27.39 -88.70 17.59
CA GLU A 35 -28.05 -87.59 16.89
C GLU A 35 -27.82 -86.24 17.60
N ARG A 36 -27.91 -86.22 18.95
CA ARG A 36 -27.59 -85.00 19.73
C ARG A 36 -26.13 -84.57 19.63
N ARG A 37 -25.20 -85.53 19.46
CA ARG A 37 -23.78 -85.22 19.25
C ARG A 37 -23.55 -84.67 17.85
N GLU A 38 -24.12 -85.30 16.84
CA GLU A 38 -24.05 -84.87 15.45
C GLU A 38 -24.63 -83.46 15.29
N ALA A 39 -25.85 -83.23 15.75
CA ALA A 39 -26.48 -81.90 15.72
C ALA A 39 -25.68 -80.82 16.47
N ARG A 40 -25.01 -81.19 17.59
CA ARG A 40 -24.15 -80.25 18.33
C ARG A 40 -22.86 -79.91 17.58
N ILE A 41 -22.27 -80.89 16.90
CA ILE A 41 -21.07 -80.68 16.08
C ILE A 41 -21.40 -79.84 14.86
N GLU A 42 -22.48 -80.16 14.16
CA GLU A 42 -22.97 -79.38 13.02
C GLU A 42 -23.33 -77.95 13.44
N GLY A 43 -24.03 -77.77 14.56
CA GLY A 43 -24.36 -76.45 15.10
C GLY A 43 -23.10 -75.62 15.40
N ARG A 44 -22.09 -76.21 16.05
CA ARG A 44 -20.81 -75.53 16.31
C ARG A 44 -20.05 -75.20 15.03
N LEU A 45 -20.07 -76.07 14.03
CA LEU A 45 -19.43 -75.83 12.74
C LEU A 45 -20.15 -74.71 11.96
N GLN A 46 -21.48 -74.65 12.02
CA GLN A 46 -22.25 -73.57 11.42
C GLN A 46 -22.00 -72.24 12.13
N GLU A 47 -22.02 -72.23 13.46
CA GLU A 47 -21.72 -71.04 14.27
C GLU A 47 -20.30 -70.50 13.99
N ALA A 48 -19.30 -71.38 13.96
CA ALA A 48 -17.93 -71.00 13.61
C ALA A 48 -17.81 -70.47 12.17
N ARG A 49 -18.58 -71.01 11.21
CA ARG A 49 -18.61 -70.49 9.84
C ARG A 49 -19.23 -69.09 9.78
N LEU A 50 -20.36 -68.88 10.46
CA LEU A 50 -21.02 -67.57 10.53
C LEU A 50 -20.10 -66.54 11.19
N GLU A 51 -19.45 -66.89 12.30
CA GLU A 51 -18.50 -66.01 12.98
C GLU A 51 -17.30 -65.67 12.07
N HIS A 52 -16.78 -66.65 11.32
CA HIS A 52 -15.73 -66.40 10.33
C HIS A 52 -16.18 -65.52 9.16
N GLU A 53 -17.42 -65.66 8.69
CA GLU A 53 -17.98 -64.82 7.63
C GLU A 53 -18.17 -63.38 8.11
N VAL A 54 -18.77 -63.19 9.29
CA VAL A 54 -18.94 -61.86 9.92
C VAL A 54 -17.57 -61.20 10.15
N ALA A 55 -16.59 -61.92 10.69
CA ALA A 55 -15.26 -61.38 10.92
C ALA A 55 -14.56 -60.98 9.61
N ARG A 56 -14.80 -61.72 8.51
CA ARG A 56 -14.27 -61.36 7.17
C ARG A 56 -14.95 -60.12 6.60
N GLU A 57 -16.26 -60.01 6.73
CA GLU A 57 -17.02 -58.83 6.30
C GLU A 57 -16.57 -57.58 7.07
N GLU A 58 -16.47 -57.68 8.40
CA GLU A 58 -16.01 -56.58 9.25
C GLU A 58 -14.57 -56.17 8.93
N ALA A 59 -13.68 -57.13 8.67
CA ALA A 59 -12.30 -56.84 8.24
C ALA A 59 -12.26 -56.15 6.86
N ALA A 60 -13.12 -56.55 5.92
CA ALA A 60 -13.22 -55.92 4.60
C ALA A 60 -13.77 -54.49 4.69
N GLU A 61 -14.79 -54.28 5.52
CA GLU A 61 -15.37 -52.96 5.81
C GLU A 61 -14.35 -52.04 6.49
N TYR A 62 -13.61 -52.53 7.49
CA TYR A 62 -12.55 -51.79 8.14
C TYR A 62 -11.45 -51.37 7.14
N GLN A 63 -11.04 -52.28 6.26
CA GLN A 63 -10.06 -51.96 5.21
C GLN A 63 -10.59 -50.91 4.21
N ARG A 64 -11.88 -50.98 3.85
CA ARG A 64 -12.51 -49.96 3.00
C ARG A 64 -12.53 -48.60 3.69
N LEU A 65 -13.02 -48.54 4.92
CA LEU A 65 -13.09 -47.30 5.69
C LEU A 65 -11.69 -46.69 5.91
N ASN A 66 -10.69 -47.52 6.19
CA ASN A 66 -9.33 -47.04 6.37
C ASN A 66 -8.74 -46.44 5.07
N ARG A 67 -9.05 -47.04 3.89
CA ARG A 67 -8.68 -46.45 2.59
C ARG A 67 -9.37 -45.12 2.34
N GLU A 68 -10.68 -45.05 2.57
CA GLU A 68 -11.43 -43.79 2.42
C GLU A 68 -10.92 -42.69 3.35
N MET A 69 -10.55 -43.03 4.59
CA MET A 69 -9.98 -42.09 5.55
C MET A 69 -8.61 -41.58 5.09
N GLU A 70 -7.76 -42.45 4.53
CA GLU A 70 -6.44 -42.06 4.03
C GLU A 70 -6.54 -41.19 2.78
N GLU A 71 -7.48 -41.48 1.87
CA GLU A 71 -7.80 -40.65 0.71
C GLU A 71 -8.29 -39.27 1.14
N ARG A 72 -9.29 -39.20 2.04
CA ARG A 72 -9.81 -37.93 2.58
C ARG A 72 -8.73 -37.12 3.30
N ARG A 73 -7.86 -37.78 4.05
CA ARG A 73 -6.72 -37.13 4.71
C ARG A 73 -5.78 -36.53 3.67
N THR A 74 -5.45 -37.29 2.63
CA THR A 74 -4.54 -36.84 1.56
C THR A 74 -5.13 -35.63 0.82
N ASP A 75 -6.41 -35.68 0.49
CA ASP A 75 -7.09 -34.57 -0.18
C ASP A 75 -7.21 -33.33 0.72
N SER A 76 -7.52 -33.51 2.01
CA SER A 76 -7.54 -32.42 2.98
C SER A 76 -6.16 -31.79 3.13
N LEU A 77 -5.09 -32.57 3.20
CA LEU A 77 -3.71 -32.06 3.25
C LEU A 77 -3.34 -31.30 1.97
N ARG A 78 -3.77 -31.79 0.80
CA ARG A 78 -3.56 -31.08 -0.47
C ARG A 78 -4.29 -29.74 -0.48
N GLN A 79 -5.55 -29.71 -0.06
CA GLN A 79 -6.33 -28.47 0.02
C GLN A 79 -5.69 -27.47 1.00
N VAL A 80 -5.27 -27.90 2.19
CA VAL A 80 -4.57 -27.05 3.15
C VAL A 80 -3.26 -26.51 2.58
N ALA A 81 -2.52 -27.32 1.82
CA ALA A 81 -1.29 -26.88 1.17
C ALA A 81 -1.55 -25.85 0.06
N GLU A 82 -2.61 -26.03 -0.73
CA GLU A 82 -3.02 -25.07 -1.76
C GLU A 82 -3.49 -23.74 -1.14
N GLU A 83 -4.34 -23.79 -0.10
CA GLU A 83 -4.80 -22.61 0.64
C GLU A 83 -3.62 -21.87 1.29
N ALA A 84 -2.69 -22.60 1.91
CA ALA A 84 -1.47 -22.01 2.48
C ALA A 84 -0.59 -21.37 1.40
N GLY A 85 -0.49 -22.00 0.21
CA GLY A 85 0.22 -21.46 -0.94
C GLY A 85 -0.40 -20.16 -1.46
N GLN A 86 -1.73 -20.13 -1.60
CA GLN A 86 -2.47 -18.93 -2.00
C GLN A 86 -2.33 -17.81 -0.97
N HIS A 87 -2.48 -18.13 0.32
CA HIS A 87 -2.33 -17.15 1.39
C HIS A 87 -0.91 -16.58 1.46
N ARG A 88 0.11 -17.43 1.30
CA ARG A 88 1.51 -16.98 1.20
C ARG A 88 1.71 -16.03 0.03
N GLN A 89 1.16 -16.34 -1.15
CA GLN A 89 1.28 -15.49 -2.33
C GLN A 89 0.58 -14.15 -2.10
N GLN A 90 -0.62 -14.15 -1.51
CA GLN A 90 -1.33 -12.94 -1.12
C GLN A 90 -0.52 -12.05 -0.18
N LEU A 91 0.10 -12.62 0.86
CA LEU A 91 0.95 -11.88 1.80
C LEU A 91 2.18 -11.28 1.11
N ILE A 92 2.80 -12.00 0.18
CA ILE A 92 3.93 -11.50 -0.60
C ILE A 92 3.49 -10.32 -1.48
N ASP A 93 2.35 -10.45 -2.16
CA ASP A 93 1.85 -9.40 -3.04
C ASP A 93 1.38 -8.16 -2.27
N GLN A 94 0.77 -8.35 -1.09
CA GLN A 94 0.46 -7.27 -0.16
C GLN A 94 1.74 -6.56 0.31
N GLY A 95 2.75 -7.31 0.75
CA GLY A 95 4.03 -6.72 1.19
C GLY A 95 4.74 -5.96 0.06
N ARG A 96 4.65 -6.43 -1.19
CA ARG A 96 5.18 -5.71 -2.36
C ARG A 96 4.40 -4.42 -2.63
N ALA A 97 3.07 -4.46 -2.54
CA ALA A 97 2.23 -3.28 -2.73
C ALA A 97 2.52 -2.22 -1.66
N GLU A 98 2.62 -2.62 -0.40
CA GLU A 98 2.97 -1.73 0.73
C GLU A 98 4.37 -1.14 0.56
N ALA A 99 5.38 -1.96 0.21
CA ALA A 99 6.73 -1.48 -0.04
C ALA A 99 6.79 -0.48 -1.20
N SER A 100 6.04 -0.73 -2.29
CA SER A 100 5.94 0.20 -3.41
C SER A 100 5.26 1.50 -3.00
N ALA A 101 4.17 1.43 -2.23
CA ALA A 101 3.47 2.62 -1.74
C ALA A 101 4.36 3.44 -0.80
N LEU A 102 5.12 2.80 0.08
CA LEU A 102 6.08 3.45 0.96
C LEU A 102 7.22 4.11 0.17
N ALA A 103 7.74 3.44 -0.86
CA ALA A 103 8.79 3.98 -1.72
C ALA A 103 8.32 5.24 -2.46
N GLU A 104 7.12 5.22 -3.03
CA GLU A 104 6.55 6.40 -3.70
C GLU A 104 6.23 7.54 -2.72
N ALA A 105 5.69 7.22 -1.54
CA ALA A 105 5.47 8.21 -0.49
C ALA A 105 6.78 8.84 -0.01
N TRP A 106 7.84 8.03 0.12
CA TRP A 106 9.17 8.51 0.51
C TRP A 106 9.80 9.39 -0.57
N LYS A 107 9.73 9.00 -1.86
CA LYS A 107 10.18 9.86 -2.97
C LYS A 107 9.45 11.20 -2.98
N ALA A 108 8.13 11.18 -2.80
CA ALA A 108 7.32 12.41 -2.74
C ALA A 108 7.70 13.29 -1.54
N ALA A 109 7.96 12.68 -0.38
CA ALA A 109 8.42 13.39 0.82
C ALA A 109 9.81 14.01 0.60
N VAL A 110 10.77 13.25 0.06
CA VAL A 110 12.12 13.75 -0.25
C VAL A 110 12.08 14.89 -1.26
N CYS A 111 11.25 14.80 -2.30
CA CYS A 111 11.08 15.87 -3.27
C CYS A 111 10.53 17.15 -2.61
N ARG A 112 9.53 17.00 -1.74
CA ARG A 112 8.96 18.12 -0.98
C ARG A 112 9.98 18.74 -0.03
N ASP A 113 10.72 17.93 0.72
CA ASP A 113 11.76 18.41 1.63
C ASP A 113 12.88 19.12 0.88
N ARG A 114 13.27 18.62 -0.31
CA ARG A 114 14.21 19.30 -1.20
C ARG A 114 13.69 20.67 -1.62
N GLN A 115 12.44 20.77 -2.05
CA GLN A 115 11.83 22.04 -2.45
C GLN A 115 11.78 23.04 -1.29
N LEU A 116 11.40 22.59 -0.09
CA LEU A 116 11.37 23.42 1.12
C LEU A 116 12.79 23.88 1.49
N PHE A 117 13.75 22.96 1.52
CA PHE A 117 15.15 23.27 1.81
C PHE A 117 15.73 24.28 0.81
N MET A 118 15.48 24.09 -0.49
CA MET A 118 15.92 25.02 -1.52
C MET A 118 15.26 26.39 -1.38
N SER A 119 13.96 26.45 -1.06
CA SER A 119 13.27 27.72 -0.80
C SER A 119 13.86 28.47 0.40
N ASP A 120 14.13 27.77 1.49
CA ASP A 120 14.71 28.37 2.69
C ASP A 120 16.17 28.79 2.47
N LEU A 121 16.94 27.98 1.72
CA LEU A 121 18.30 28.32 1.33
C LEU A 121 18.33 29.56 0.43
N LYS A 122 17.42 29.66 -0.54
CA LYS A 122 17.26 30.84 -1.41
C LYS A 122 17.01 32.10 -0.60
N LYS A 123 16.07 32.05 0.36
CA LYS A 123 15.77 33.20 1.23
C LYS A 123 16.99 33.66 2.03
N ARG A 124 17.72 32.71 2.63
CA ARG A 124 18.93 33.01 3.43
C ARG A 124 20.07 33.56 2.59
N ILE A 125 20.39 32.93 1.46
CA ILE A 125 21.46 33.43 0.57
C ILE A 125 21.08 34.80 0.01
N GLY A 126 19.82 34.96 -0.42
CA GLY A 126 19.31 36.23 -0.93
C GLY A 126 19.48 37.37 0.07
N SER A 127 19.09 37.15 1.33
CA SER A 127 19.26 38.16 2.38
C SER A 127 20.72 38.49 2.67
N GLU A 128 21.59 37.47 2.75
CA GLU A 128 23.02 37.65 3.08
C GLU A 128 23.79 38.35 1.95
N VAL A 129 23.61 37.91 0.70
CA VAL A 129 24.24 38.54 -0.47
C VAL A 129 23.77 39.99 -0.60
N LEU A 130 22.48 40.24 -0.38
CA LEU A 130 21.94 41.58 -0.42
C LEU A 130 22.52 42.48 0.68
N GLN A 131 22.69 41.95 1.89
CA GLN A 131 23.30 42.68 2.99
C GLN A 131 24.76 43.03 2.70
N ILE A 132 25.53 42.10 2.12
CA ILE A 132 26.91 42.31 1.70
C ILE A 132 26.99 43.35 0.57
N ALA A 133 26.10 43.27 -0.41
CA ALA A 133 26.04 44.21 -1.53
C ALA A 133 25.68 45.62 -1.06
N ARG A 134 24.69 45.75 -0.16
CA ARG A 134 24.32 47.01 0.50
C ARG A 134 25.50 47.65 1.20
N LYS A 135 26.20 46.86 2.03
CA LYS A 135 27.36 47.34 2.79
C LYS A 135 28.49 47.78 1.87
N SER A 136 28.86 46.93 0.91
CA SER A 136 29.92 47.23 -0.07
C SER A 136 29.61 48.48 -0.89
N LEU A 137 28.36 48.66 -1.33
CA LEU A 137 27.97 49.82 -2.12
C LEU A 137 28.01 51.11 -1.30
N ASN A 138 27.55 51.06 -0.04
CA ASN A 138 27.62 52.20 0.86
C ASN A 138 29.08 52.57 1.15
N ASP A 139 29.94 51.58 1.43
CA ASP A 139 31.36 51.79 1.68
C ASP A 139 32.11 52.38 0.45
N LEU A 140 31.70 52.02 -0.77
CA LEU A 140 32.35 52.46 -2.01
C LEU A 140 31.83 53.79 -2.57
N THR A 141 30.53 54.07 -2.44
CA THR A 141 29.89 55.24 -3.07
C THR A 141 29.54 56.34 -2.07
N GLY A 142 29.48 56.03 -0.77
CA GLY A 142 28.94 56.92 0.26
C GLY A 142 27.45 57.24 0.08
N CYS A 143 26.78 56.61 -0.88
CA CYS A 143 25.38 56.82 -1.21
C CYS A 143 24.56 55.61 -0.75
N ASP A 144 23.36 55.88 -0.25
CA ASP A 144 22.43 54.82 0.10
C ASP A 144 21.88 54.12 -1.15
N LEU A 145 21.79 52.79 -1.10
CA LEU A 145 21.30 51.95 -2.18
C LEU A 145 19.87 52.32 -2.61
N ALA A 146 19.03 52.79 -1.68
CA ALA A 146 17.66 53.21 -2.00
C ALA A 146 17.64 54.38 -3.01
N THR A 147 18.61 55.29 -2.93
CA THR A 147 18.73 56.43 -3.84
C THR A 147 19.05 55.96 -5.26
N LEU A 148 20.02 55.06 -5.40
CA LEU A 148 20.42 54.50 -6.70
C LEU A 148 19.32 53.65 -7.33
N LEU A 149 18.57 52.91 -6.51
CA LEU A 149 17.40 52.15 -6.98
C LEU A 149 16.31 53.07 -7.51
N ALA A 150 15.98 54.14 -6.80
CA ALA A 150 14.98 55.11 -7.23
C ALA A 150 15.36 55.78 -8.55
N GLU A 151 16.63 56.16 -8.71
CA GLU A 151 17.15 56.73 -9.96
C GLU A 151 17.03 55.78 -11.15
N ARG A 152 17.47 54.53 -10.96
CA ARG A 152 17.40 53.52 -12.02
C ARG A 152 15.98 53.10 -12.34
N PHE A 153 15.11 53.05 -11.34
CA PHE A 153 13.68 52.83 -11.51
C PHE A 153 13.10 53.90 -12.44
N VAL A 154 13.22 55.18 -12.11
CA VAL A 154 12.71 56.29 -12.93
C VAL A 154 13.28 56.26 -14.36
N ALA A 155 14.59 56.02 -14.50
CA ALA A 155 15.23 55.94 -15.82
C ALA A 155 14.67 54.79 -16.68
N ARG A 156 14.34 53.64 -16.08
CA ARG A 156 13.71 52.51 -16.77
C ARG A 156 12.30 52.86 -17.25
N PHE A 157 11.50 53.52 -16.42
CA PHE A 157 10.14 53.90 -16.80
C PHE A 157 10.09 54.98 -17.87
N ALA A 158 11.10 55.86 -17.93
CA ALA A 158 11.25 56.83 -19.01
C ALA A 158 11.48 56.18 -20.40
N THR A 159 11.85 54.88 -20.45
CA THR A 159 12.07 54.13 -21.71
C THR A 159 10.84 53.37 -22.20
N LEU A 160 9.68 53.46 -21.52
CA LEU A 160 8.46 52.79 -21.95
C LEU A 160 7.84 53.44 -23.18
N ASP A 161 7.24 52.63 -24.05
CA ASP A 161 6.59 53.06 -25.29
C ASP A 161 5.30 53.88 -25.03
N GLN A 162 4.89 54.71 -26.00
CA GLN A 162 3.73 55.61 -25.86
C GLN A 162 2.42 54.91 -25.49
N GLU A 163 2.22 53.67 -25.94
CA GLU A 163 1.03 52.85 -25.62
C GLU A 163 0.99 52.38 -24.15
N GLN A 164 2.16 52.12 -23.58
CA GLN A 164 2.28 51.74 -22.17
C GLN A 164 2.15 52.95 -21.26
N GLN A 165 2.66 54.11 -21.68
CA GLN A 165 2.51 55.37 -20.95
C GLN A 165 1.04 55.82 -20.88
N SER A 166 0.28 55.70 -21.98
CA SER A 166 -1.16 56.05 -21.98
C SER A 166 -1.99 55.12 -21.11
N SER A 167 -1.66 53.82 -21.11
CA SER A 167 -2.29 52.83 -20.24
C SER A 167 -2.01 53.10 -18.76
N CYS A 168 -0.76 53.45 -18.41
CA CYS A 168 -0.40 53.82 -17.04
C CYS A 168 -1.14 55.07 -16.56
N ARG A 169 -1.26 56.10 -17.41
CA ARG A 169 -1.98 57.33 -17.09
C ARG A 169 -3.47 57.07 -16.80
N THR A 170 -4.13 56.29 -17.65
CA THR A 170 -5.55 55.96 -17.48
C THR A 170 -5.79 55.17 -16.19
N ALA A 171 -4.89 54.25 -15.86
CA ALA A 171 -4.97 53.46 -14.63
C ALA A 171 -4.70 54.30 -13.37
N ALA A 172 -3.80 55.29 -13.45
CA ALA A 172 -3.48 56.23 -12.38
C ALA A 172 -4.67 57.14 -12.02
N GLU A 173 -5.33 57.70 -13.03
CA GLU A 173 -6.49 58.59 -12.86
C GLU A 173 -7.67 57.87 -12.19
N THR A 174 -7.79 56.56 -12.41
CA THR A 174 -8.92 55.76 -11.91
C THR A 174 -8.72 55.30 -10.46
N SER A 175 -7.49 55.02 -10.03
CA SER A 175 -7.22 54.28 -8.78
C SER A 175 -6.11 54.87 -7.90
N GLY A 176 -5.46 55.96 -8.31
CA GLY A 176 -4.28 56.50 -7.64
C GLY A 176 -3.03 55.64 -7.86
N VAL A 177 -1.91 56.10 -7.30
CA VAL A 177 -0.60 55.45 -7.45
C VAL A 177 -0.12 54.94 -6.11
N LEU A 178 0.20 53.65 -6.02
CA LEU A 178 0.84 53.08 -4.85
C LEU A 178 2.28 52.67 -5.18
N VAL A 179 3.24 53.28 -4.51
CA VAL A 179 4.65 52.90 -4.53
C VAL A 179 4.93 51.99 -3.33
N ARG A 180 5.30 50.74 -3.59
CA ARG A 180 5.78 49.82 -2.55
C ARG A 180 7.29 49.74 -2.61
N SER A 181 7.96 49.76 -1.46
CA SER A 181 9.40 49.54 -1.40
C SER A 181 9.80 48.65 -0.23
N ALA A 182 10.87 47.87 -0.42
CA ALA A 182 11.49 47.05 0.62
C ALA A 182 12.20 47.90 1.71
N VAL A 183 12.35 49.20 1.50
CA VAL A 183 12.96 50.14 2.46
C VAL A 183 12.16 51.40 2.61
N THR A 184 12.31 52.04 3.77
CA THR A 184 11.80 53.38 4.01
C THR A 184 12.46 54.35 3.05
N LEU A 185 11.66 54.91 2.14
CA LEU A 185 12.10 55.98 1.25
C LEU A 185 12.03 57.30 2.04
N GLU A 186 13.20 57.93 2.24
CA GLU A 186 13.29 59.26 2.85
C GLU A 186 12.74 60.35 1.92
N ASP A 187 12.37 61.51 2.47
CA ASP A 187 11.76 62.62 1.74
C ASP A 187 12.52 63.10 0.48
N PRO A 188 13.87 63.12 0.45
CA PRO A 188 14.61 63.48 -0.77
C PRO A 188 14.38 62.48 -1.91
N ILE A 189 14.24 61.20 -1.57
CA ILE A 189 14.05 60.12 -2.54
C ILE A 189 12.60 60.12 -3.03
N ARG A 190 11.62 60.33 -2.14
CA ARG A 190 10.21 60.47 -2.50
C ARG A 190 10.00 61.60 -3.50
N SER A 191 10.52 62.79 -3.20
CA SER A 191 10.40 63.96 -4.08
C SER A 191 10.96 63.71 -5.49
N ARG A 192 12.07 62.96 -5.59
CA ARG A 192 12.66 62.57 -6.89
C ARG A 192 11.82 61.53 -7.63
N LEU A 193 11.25 60.56 -6.91
CA LEU A 193 10.34 59.58 -7.50
C LEU A 193 9.08 60.26 -8.01
N GLU A 194 8.47 61.15 -7.25
CA GLU A 194 7.29 61.92 -7.66
C GLU A 194 7.56 62.73 -8.93
N ALA A 195 8.68 63.47 -8.97
CA ALA A 195 9.08 64.23 -10.15
C ALA A 195 9.35 63.34 -11.38
N GLY A 196 9.93 62.15 -11.17
CA GLY A 196 10.18 61.17 -12.23
C GLY A 196 8.94 60.45 -12.73
N LEU A 197 7.93 60.29 -11.87
CA LEU A 197 6.68 59.60 -12.16
C LEU A 197 5.61 60.55 -12.72
N GLN A 198 5.65 61.85 -12.40
CA GLN A 198 4.72 62.87 -12.93
C GLN A 198 4.45 62.76 -14.45
N PRO A 199 5.44 62.55 -15.33
CA PRO A 199 5.20 62.39 -16.77
C PRO A 199 4.30 61.18 -17.12
N LEU A 200 4.37 60.11 -16.32
CA LEU A 200 3.66 58.85 -16.51
C LEU A 200 2.25 58.84 -15.91
N VAL A 201 2.09 59.38 -14.70
CA VAL A 201 0.83 59.33 -13.94
C VAL A 201 0.00 60.62 -14.01
N GLY A 202 0.59 61.73 -14.48
CA GLY A 202 -0.07 63.03 -14.59
C GLY A 202 0.22 63.96 -13.41
N PRO A 203 0.03 65.29 -13.58
CA PRO A 203 0.42 66.29 -12.58
C PRO A 203 -0.40 66.26 -11.28
N ASP A 204 -1.62 65.73 -11.31
CA ASP A 204 -2.55 65.71 -10.16
C ASP A 204 -2.72 64.31 -9.53
N ALA A 205 -1.88 63.34 -9.89
CA ALA A 205 -1.98 61.99 -9.36
C ALA A 205 -1.52 61.91 -7.89
N GLU A 206 -2.38 61.38 -7.02
CA GLU A 206 -2.05 61.14 -5.61
C GLU A 206 -1.15 59.89 -5.49
N ILE A 207 0.06 60.09 -4.96
CA ILE A 207 1.07 59.03 -4.79
C ILE A 207 1.15 58.64 -3.31
N SER A 208 0.79 57.39 -3.02
CA SER A 208 0.92 56.78 -1.70
C SER A 208 2.16 55.89 -1.63
N TYR A 209 2.78 55.82 -0.46
CA TYR A 209 3.96 54.99 -0.20
C TYR A 209 3.68 53.95 0.88
N CYS A 210 4.07 52.69 0.66
CA CYS A 210 4.05 51.68 1.71
C CYS A 210 5.35 50.85 1.75
N ILE A 211 5.70 50.40 2.95
CA ILE A 211 6.79 49.45 3.14
C ILE A 211 6.24 48.04 2.88
N ALA A 212 6.98 47.24 2.13
CA ALA A 212 6.63 45.88 1.76
C ALA A 212 7.63 44.90 2.35
N ASP A 213 7.25 44.24 3.45
CA ASP A 213 8.10 43.26 4.16
C ASP A 213 8.26 41.94 3.39
N ASP A 214 7.41 41.70 2.39
CA ASP A 214 7.45 40.59 1.43
C ASP A 214 8.46 40.80 0.29
N MET A 215 9.00 42.02 0.14
CA MET A 215 9.99 42.35 -0.89
C MET A 215 11.41 42.30 -0.34
N SER A 216 12.31 41.65 -1.07
CA SER A 216 13.73 41.57 -0.68
C SER A 216 14.48 42.88 -0.98
N LEU A 217 14.40 43.36 -2.22
CA LEU A 217 14.92 44.67 -2.63
C LEU A 217 14.26 45.12 -3.93
N GLY A 218 13.65 46.30 -3.92
CA GLY A 218 13.10 46.89 -5.14
C GLY A 218 12.09 47.99 -4.88
N ILE A 219 11.51 48.46 -5.98
CA ILE A 219 10.38 49.39 -5.99
C ILE A 219 9.30 48.77 -6.88
N GLU A 220 8.07 48.74 -6.40
CA GLU A 220 6.89 48.36 -7.16
C GLU A 220 5.97 49.56 -7.30
N LEU A 221 5.42 49.75 -8.49
CA LEU A 221 4.40 50.73 -8.78
C LEU A 221 3.10 50.00 -9.13
N ILE A 222 2.03 50.30 -8.41
CA ILE A 222 0.70 49.72 -8.64
C ILE A 222 -0.24 50.85 -9.08
N LEU A 223 -0.85 50.66 -10.25
CA LEU A 223 -1.76 51.60 -10.90
C LEU A 223 -3.01 50.85 -11.38
N GLY A 224 -4.15 50.99 -10.71
CA GLY A 224 -5.44 50.49 -11.23
C GLY A 224 -5.47 49.07 -11.81
N GLY A 225 -4.69 48.14 -11.24
CA GLY A 225 -4.55 46.75 -11.70
C GLY A 225 -3.28 46.44 -12.51
N LEU A 226 -2.55 47.45 -12.99
CA LEU A 226 -1.21 47.32 -13.54
C LEU A 226 -0.18 47.31 -12.41
N LYS A 227 0.62 46.25 -12.35
CA LYS A 227 1.75 46.12 -11.42
C LYS A 227 3.05 46.17 -12.20
N LEU A 228 3.90 47.13 -11.85
CA LEU A 228 5.19 47.35 -12.47
C LEU A 228 6.27 47.21 -11.40
N SER A 229 6.99 46.10 -11.41
CA SER A 229 8.01 45.77 -10.41
C SER A 229 9.41 45.84 -11.00
N TRP A 230 10.35 46.48 -10.29
CA TRP A 230 11.77 46.37 -10.59
C TRP A 230 12.57 46.22 -9.29
N GLY A 231 13.33 45.13 -9.21
CA GLY A 231 13.99 44.72 -7.98
C GLY A 231 14.90 43.53 -8.20
N VAL A 232 15.53 43.06 -7.13
CA VAL A 232 16.48 41.94 -7.18
C VAL A 232 15.75 40.62 -7.36
N ASP A 233 14.45 40.56 -7.06
CA ASP A 233 13.62 39.37 -7.24
C ASP A 233 13.64 38.84 -8.70
N SER A 234 13.75 39.73 -9.71
CA SER A 234 13.90 39.29 -11.11
C SER A 234 15.26 38.65 -11.41
N TYR A 235 16.32 39.10 -10.72
CA TYR A 235 17.65 38.51 -10.85
C TYR A 235 17.75 37.18 -10.12
N PHE A 236 17.09 37.06 -8.96
CA PHE A 236 16.96 35.79 -8.25
C PHE A 236 16.14 34.76 -9.03
N ALA A 237 15.07 35.19 -9.72
CA ALA A 237 14.28 34.31 -10.58
C ALA A 237 15.09 33.75 -11.76
N GLU A 238 15.97 34.55 -12.38
CA GLU A 238 16.85 34.04 -13.45
C GLU A 238 17.93 33.10 -12.91
N LEU A 239 18.50 33.40 -11.73
CA LEU A 239 19.45 32.49 -11.07
C LEU A 239 18.79 31.16 -10.69
N GLU A 240 17.54 31.20 -10.21
CA GLU A 240 16.72 30.03 -9.94
C GLU A 240 16.54 29.17 -11.19
N ARG A 241 16.18 29.80 -12.31
CA ARG A 241 16.05 29.10 -13.59
C ARG A 241 17.36 28.40 -13.99
N GLN A 242 18.51 29.03 -13.76
CA GLN A 242 19.81 28.41 -14.04
C GLN A 242 20.15 27.24 -13.12
N ILE A 243 19.86 27.35 -11.82
CA ILE A 243 20.13 26.30 -10.84
C ILE A 243 19.21 25.09 -11.09
N ASP A 244 17.93 25.32 -11.37
CA ASP A 244 16.98 24.24 -11.64
C ASP A 244 17.38 23.46 -12.90
N LEU A 245 17.83 24.15 -13.96
CA LEU A 245 18.36 23.52 -15.17
C LEU A 245 19.59 22.63 -14.89
N GLN A 246 20.48 23.06 -13.99
CA GLN A 246 21.66 22.27 -13.62
C GLN A 246 21.33 21.06 -12.72
N LEU A 247 20.32 21.18 -11.85
CA LEU A 247 19.88 20.08 -11.01
C LEU A 247 19.13 19.00 -11.81
N GLU A 248 18.35 19.40 -12.83
CA GLU A 248 17.71 18.45 -13.75
C GLU A 248 18.72 17.64 -14.57
N GLU A 249 19.85 18.24 -14.97
CA GLU A 249 20.95 17.50 -15.64
C GLU A 249 21.60 16.45 -14.73
N VAL A 250 21.70 16.71 -13.43
CA VAL A 250 22.30 15.78 -12.45
C VAL A 250 21.33 14.64 -12.10
N ASP A 251 20.02 14.92 -11.98
CA ASP A 251 19.02 13.88 -11.73
C ASP A 251 18.83 12.96 -12.96
N GLY A 252 18.88 13.52 -14.19
CA GLY A 252 18.75 12.76 -15.44
C GLY A 252 19.91 11.83 -15.78
N THR A 253 21.10 12.05 -15.19
CA THR A 253 22.28 11.19 -15.39
C THR A 253 22.35 10.00 -14.42
N GLY A 254 21.55 10.00 -13.35
CA GLY A 254 21.51 8.94 -12.33
C GLY A 254 20.62 7.73 -12.67
N GLU A 255 19.58 7.90 -13.50
CA GLU A 255 18.60 6.82 -13.77
C GLU A 255 19.03 5.82 -14.86
N GLY A 256 20.13 6.06 -15.58
CA GLY A 256 20.59 5.19 -16.69
C GLY A 256 21.52 4.04 -16.33
N GLY A 257 22.03 3.96 -15.09
CA GLY A 257 23.15 3.05 -14.73
C GLY A 257 22.77 1.69 -14.14
N GLY A 258 21.49 1.42 -13.89
CA GLY A 258 21.07 0.34 -12.99
C GLY A 258 20.19 -0.76 -13.59
N ARG A 259 20.34 -1.11 -14.87
CA ARG A 259 19.64 -2.27 -15.48
C ARG A 259 20.50 -2.94 -16.57
N SER A 260 21.54 -3.64 -16.15
CA SER A 260 22.12 -4.75 -16.90
C SER A 260 22.98 -5.57 -15.95
N LEU A 261 22.42 -6.69 -15.47
CA LEU A 261 23.05 -7.98 -15.24
C LEU A 261 21.97 -8.97 -14.75
#